data_AF-A0A9W8JXM0-F1
#
_entry.id   AF-A0A9W8JXM0-F1
#
_cell.length_a   1.000
_cell.length_b   1.000
_cell.length_c   1.000
_cell.angle_alpha   90.00
_cell.angle_beta   90.00
_cell.angle_gamma   90.00
#
_symmetry.space_group_name_H-M   'P 1'
#
loop_
_entity.id
_entity.type
_entity.pdbx_description
1 polymer ?
#
loop_
_entity_poly.entity_id
_entity_poly.type
_entity_poly.pdbx_seq_one_letter_code
_entity_poly.pdbx_strand_id
1 'polypeptide(L)'
;MPDDFFRADGPSGGEGVEVVIGAHPVQPGRNLGKVNTFTFDPTSADFSTPCLMYENFINQTVKRLYPNPMGQLRKALNTNLDFFFLGINGSFDGCTQIFPYG
;
A
#
# COMPACT_ATOMS: atom_id res chain seq x y z
N MET A 1 -1.72 -28.80 -2.07
CA MET A 1 -3.06 -28.41 -2.56
C MET A 1 -4.02 -29.56 -2.25
N PRO A 2 -5.33 -29.33 -2.09
CA PRO A 2 -6.31 -30.42 -1.98
C PRO A 2 -6.15 -31.44 -3.12
N ASP A 3 -6.61 -32.67 -2.89
CA ASP A 3 -6.68 -33.65 -3.98
C ASP A 3 -7.56 -33.09 -5.12
N ASP A 4 -7.09 -33.29 -6.35
CA ASP A 4 -7.71 -32.76 -7.57
C ASP A 4 -7.87 -31.22 -7.61
N PHE A 5 -6.97 -30.50 -6.95
CA PHE A 5 -6.98 -29.04 -6.97
C PHE A 5 -6.51 -28.48 -8.30
N PHE A 6 -7.35 -27.63 -8.88
CA PHE A 6 -7.01 -26.74 -9.97
C PHE A 6 -6.91 -25.31 -9.45
N ARG A 7 -5.91 -24.58 -9.94
CA ARG A 7 -5.86 -23.13 -9.75
C ARG A 7 -7.07 -22.47 -10.42
N ALA A 8 -7.36 -21.23 -10.03
CA ALA A 8 -8.38 -20.41 -10.70
C ALA A 8 -8.13 -20.34 -12.22
N ASP A 9 -9.21 -20.26 -12.98
CA ASP A 9 -9.22 -20.24 -14.44
C ASP A 9 -8.85 -18.88 -15.05
N GLY A 10 -8.50 -17.89 -14.22
CA GLY A 10 -7.99 -16.60 -14.63
C GLY A 10 -7.11 -15.91 -13.56
N PRO A 11 -6.39 -14.84 -13.95
CA PRO A 11 -5.76 -13.94 -12.99
C PRO A 11 -6.81 -13.34 -12.06
N SER A 12 -6.52 -13.31 -10.77
CA SER A 12 -7.36 -12.70 -9.74
C SER A 12 -6.47 -12.06 -8.68
N GLY A 13 -7.04 -11.17 -7.88
CA GLY A 13 -6.38 -10.49 -6.78
C GLY A 13 -7.35 -10.21 -5.64
N GLY A 14 -7.90 -9.00 -5.61
CA GLY A 14 -8.73 -8.48 -4.52
C GLY A 14 -10.22 -8.39 -4.83
N GLU A 15 -10.72 -9.08 -5.85
CA GLU A 15 -12.14 -9.04 -6.21
C GLU A 15 -13.02 -9.47 -5.03
N GLY A 16 -14.08 -8.71 -4.73
CA GLY A 16 -14.95 -8.96 -3.58
C GLY A 16 -14.50 -8.30 -2.28
N VAL A 17 -13.39 -7.53 -2.28
CA VAL A 17 -12.91 -6.81 -1.09
C VAL A 17 -13.97 -5.84 -0.53
N GLU A 18 -14.80 -5.26 -1.38
CA GLU A 18 -15.89 -4.37 -1.02
C GLU A 18 -16.95 -5.05 -0.14
N VAL A 19 -17.16 -6.36 -0.28
CA VAL A 19 -18.06 -7.13 0.58
C VAL A 19 -17.50 -7.19 2.00
N VAL A 20 -16.19 -7.41 2.14
CA VAL A 20 -15.52 -7.45 3.44
C VAL A 20 -15.51 -6.07 4.09
N ILE A 21 -15.16 -5.03 3.33
CA ILE A 21 -15.16 -3.63 3.80
C ILE A 21 -16.59 -3.21 4.22
N GLY A 22 -17.59 -3.57 3.42
CA GLY A 22 -19.00 -3.21 3.65
C GLY A 22 -19.65 -3.97 4.80
N ALA A 23 -19.16 -5.16 5.15
CA ALA A 23 -19.72 -5.95 6.25
C ALA A 23 -19.57 -5.24 7.60
N HIS A 24 -18.38 -4.69 7.87
CA HIS A 24 -18.06 -3.93 9.08
C HIS A 24 -17.10 -2.79 8.76
N PRO A 25 -17.59 -1.61 8.36
CA PRO A 25 -16.72 -0.47 8.03
C PRO A 25 -15.90 -0.04 9.25
N VAL A 26 -14.59 0.08 9.07
CA VAL A 26 -13.65 0.46 10.14
C VAL A 26 -12.75 1.60 9.63
N GLN A 27 -12.59 2.63 10.46
CA GLN A 27 -11.64 3.71 10.20
C GLN A 27 -10.20 3.27 10.53
N PRO A 28 -9.17 3.75 9.83
CA PRO A 28 -7.79 3.43 10.18
C PRO A 28 -7.39 4.06 11.52
N GLY A 29 -6.62 3.35 12.34
CA GLY A 29 -6.22 3.85 13.65
C GLY A 29 -5.35 2.88 14.44
N ARG A 30 -5.10 3.22 15.71
CA ARG A 30 -4.27 2.42 16.61
C ARG A 30 -4.74 2.54 18.06
N ASN A 31 -4.39 1.55 18.87
CA ASN A 31 -4.46 1.69 20.33
C ASN A 31 -3.34 2.59 20.84
N LEU A 32 -3.63 3.41 21.86
CA LEU A 32 -2.66 4.31 22.48
C LEU A 32 -2.12 3.72 23.78
N GLY A 33 -1.16 2.81 23.66
CA GLY A 33 -0.37 2.27 24.78
C GLY A 33 -1.14 1.40 25.80
N LYS A 34 -2.43 1.13 25.57
CA LYS A 34 -3.31 0.33 26.44
C LYS A 34 -4.32 -0.44 25.58
N VAL A 35 -4.96 -1.45 26.15
CA VAL A 35 -6.10 -2.13 25.53
C VAL A 35 -7.34 -1.23 25.54
N ASN A 36 -8.25 -1.42 24.58
CA ASN A 36 -9.52 -0.68 24.48
C ASN A 36 -9.35 0.85 24.35
N THR A 37 -8.29 1.31 23.67
CA THR A 37 -8.02 2.74 23.43
C THR A 37 -7.85 3.05 21.95
N PHE A 38 -8.64 2.38 21.11
CA PHE A 38 -8.59 2.59 19.66
C PHE A 38 -8.87 4.06 19.36
N THR A 39 -7.92 4.70 18.70
CA THR A 39 -7.97 6.09 18.32
C THR A 39 -7.80 6.17 16.81
N PHE A 40 -8.76 6.81 16.15
CA PHE A 40 -8.72 7.11 14.73
C PHE A 40 -7.48 7.94 14.39
N ASP A 41 -6.79 7.58 13.29
CA ASP A 41 -5.67 8.34 12.77
C ASP A 41 -6.10 9.11 11.51
N PRO A 42 -6.37 10.42 11.60
CA PRO A 42 -6.84 11.22 10.47
C PRO A 42 -5.77 11.43 9.39
N THR A 43 -4.52 11.05 9.64
CA THR A 43 -3.42 11.15 8.67
C THR A 43 -3.20 9.85 7.89
N SER A 44 -3.84 8.76 8.33
CA SER A 44 -3.79 7.49 7.63
C SER A 44 -4.67 7.53 6.37
N ALA A 45 -4.21 6.84 5.33
CA ALA A 45 -5.04 6.60 4.15
C ALA A 45 -6.13 5.56 4.47
N ASP A 46 -7.21 5.63 3.72
CA ASP A 46 -8.30 4.66 3.74
C ASP A 46 -8.63 4.18 2.31
N PHE A 47 -9.68 3.38 2.18
CA PHE A 47 -10.10 2.86 0.87
C PHE A 47 -10.61 3.93 -0.10
N SER A 48 -10.89 5.16 0.36
CA SER A 48 -11.25 6.30 -0.50
C SER A 48 -10.04 7.09 -0.99
N THR A 49 -8.85 6.86 -0.42
CA THR A 49 -7.63 7.63 -0.67
C THR A 49 -6.42 6.74 -1.06
N PRO A 50 -6.53 5.88 -2.08
CA PRO A 50 -5.47 4.92 -2.44
C PRO A 50 -4.15 5.60 -2.86
N CYS A 51 -4.21 6.77 -3.49
CA CYS A 51 -3.00 7.52 -3.86
C CYS A 51 -2.27 8.07 -2.61
N LEU A 52 -3.01 8.48 -1.57
CA LEU A 52 -2.40 8.88 -0.29
C LEU A 52 -1.71 7.68 0.37
N MET A 53 -2.27 6.48 0.26
CA MET A 53 -1.61 5.25 0.74
C MET A 53 -0.27 5.03 0.02
N TYR A 54 -0.26 5.15 -1.30
CA TYR A 54 0.97 5.06 -2.10
C TYR A 54 1.99 6.12 -1.67
N GLU A 55 1.58 7.38 -1.57
CA GLU A 55 2.44 8.49 -1.17
C GLU A 55 3.02 8.30 0.22
N ASN A 56 2.21 7.88 1.19
CA ASN A 56 2.63 7.59 2.56
C ASN A 56 3.62 6.43 2.61
N PHE A 57 3.40 5.38 1.82
CA PHE A 57 4.34 4.25 1.74
C PHE A 57 5.72 4.73 1.28
N ILE A 58 5.80 5.51 0.20
CA ILE A 58 7.07 6.00 -0.32
C ILE A 58 7.72 7.04 0.62
N ASN A 59 6.98 8.10 0.97
CA ASN A 59 7.53 9.26 1.68
C ASN A 59 7.74 9.01 3.17
N GLN A 60 6.99 8.10 3.78
CA GLN A 60 7.14 7.79 5.21
C GLN A 60 7.80 6.44 5.42
N THR A 61 7.41 5.39 4.71
CA THR A 61 7.94 4.05 5.00
C THR A 61 9.30 3.84 4.33
N VAL A 62 9.36 3.94 3.00
CA VAL A 62 10.61 3.72 2.25
C VAL A 62 11.67 4.76 2.63
N LYS A 63 11.30 6.04 2.65
CA LYS A 63 12.23 7.14 2.95
C LYS A 63 12.77 7.12 4.38
N ARG A 64 12.02 6.62 5.38
CA ARG A 64 12.56 6.46 6.75
C ARG A 64 13.58 5.33 6.83
N LEU A 65 13.41 4.26 6.05
CA LEU A 65 14.37 3.16 5.99
C LEU A 65 15.64 3.53 5.23
N TYR A 66 15.49 4.32 4.17
CA TYR A 66 16.59 4.77 3.33
C TYR A 66 16.58 6.31 3.24
N PRO A 67 16.99 7.03 4.30
CA PRO A 67 16.88 8.49 4.32
C PRO A 67 17.85 9.18 3.37
N ASN A 68 19.00 8.56 3.07
CA ASN A 68 20.01 9.13 2.18
C ASN A 68 20.79 8.02 1.43
N PRO A 69 20.14 7.25 0.54
CA PRO A 69 20.81 6.20 -0.21
C PRO A 69 21.75 6.82 -1.24
N MET A 70 22.91 6.18 -1.44
CA MET A 70 23.91 6.62 -2.41
C MET A 70 24.25 5.49 -3.37
N GLY A 71 24.91 5.85 -4.48
CA GLY A 71 25.47 4.89 -5.44
C GLY A 71 24.46 3.83 -5.89
N GLN A 72 24.83 2.56 -5.73
CA GLN A 72 24.03 1.42 -6.18
C GLN A 72 22.68 1.31 -5.46
N LEU A 73 22.61 1.66 -4.17
CA LEU A 73 21.37 1.56 -3.41
C LEU A 73 20.33 2.57 -3.92
N ARG A 74 20.74 3.81 -4.20
CA ARG A 74 19.83 4.82 -4.78
C ARG A 74 19.31 4.38 -6.14
N LYS A 75 20.18 3.86 -7.00
CA LYS A 75 19.81 3.35 -8.32
C LYS A 75 18.79 2.20 -8.19
N ALA A 76 19.09 1.24 -7.32
CA ALA A 76 18.20 0.10 -7.08
C ALA A 76 16.84 0.54 -6.51
N LEU A 77 16.82 1.50 -5.58
CA LEU A 77 15.59 2.05 -5.04
C LEU A 77 14.75 2.71 -6.13
N ASN A 78 15.31 3.63 -6.93
CA ASN A 78 14.56 4.29 -8.00
C ASN A 78 13.96 3.25 -8.98
N THR A 79 14.76 2.26 -9.44
CA THR A 79 14.26 1.21 -10.33
C THR A 79 13.11 0.40 -9.71
N ASN A 80 13.21 0.01 -8.44
CA ASN A 80 12.13 -0.75 -7.79
C ASN A 80 10.89 0.11 -7.50
N LEU A 81 11.07 1.41 -7.24
CA LEU A 81 9.97 2.34 -7.06
C LEU A 81 9.22 2.61 -8.37
N ASP A 82 9.93 2.63 -9.51
CA ASP A 82 9.31 2.65 -10.83
C ASP A 82 8.44 1.40 -11.04
N PHE A 83 8.98 0.21 -10.77
CA PHE A 83 8.22 -1.04 -10.87
C PHE A 83 7.03 -1.10 -9.92
N PHE A 84 7.18 -0.60 -8.70
CA PHE A 84 6.08 -0.51 -7.75
C PHE A 84 4.96 0.42 -8.26
N PHE A 85 5.31 1.56 -8.84
CA PHE A 85 4.33 2.48 -9.41
C PHE A 85 3.56 1.88 -10.60
N LEU A 86 4.18 1.02 -11.42
CA LEU A 86 3.47 0.30 -12.48
C LEU A 86 2.29 -0.51 -11.92
N GLY A 87 2.47 -1.17 -10.78
CA GLY A 87 1.40 -1.90 -10.09
C GLY A 87 0.31 -0.97 -9.54
N ILE A 88 0.70 0.18 -8.97
CA ILE A 88 -0.24 1.19 -8.46
C ILE A 88 -1.09 1.77 -9.59
N ASN A 89 -0.46 2.19 -10.68
CA ASN A 89 -1.16 2.76 -11.84
C ASN A 89 -2.04 1.73 -12.57
N GLY A 90 -1.71 0.43 -12.47
CA GLY A 90 -2.57 -0.65 -12.96
C GLY A 90 -3.75 -0.99 -12.03
N SER A 91 -3.71 -0.57 -10.76
CA SER A 91 -4.74 -0.90 -9.76
C SER A 91 -5.64 0.29 -9.41
N PHE A 92 -5.11 1.51 -9.47
CA PHE A 92 -5.79 2.73 -9.06
C PHE A 92 -5.56 3.83 -10.09
N ASP A 93 -6.66 4.38 -10.63
CA ASP A 93 -6.59 5.48 -11.57
C ASP A 93 -6.24 6.81 -10.88
N GLY A 94 -5.39 7.61 -11.54
CA GLY A 94 -5.17 9.02 -11.17
C GLY A 94 -4.05 9.27 -10.15
N CYS A 95 -3.32 8.25 -9.69
CA CYS A 95 -2.15 8.46 -8.84
C CYS A 95 -0.96 9.02 -9.65
N THR A 96 -0.20 9.93 -9.06
CA THR A 96 1.01 10.50 -9.68
C THR A 96 2.26 9.85 -9.10
N GLN A 97 3.19 9.44 -9.94
CA GLN A 97 4.46 8.88 -9.49
C GLN A 97 5.28 9.92 -8.71
N ILE A 98 5.88 9.51 -7.60
CA ILE A 98 6.77 10.35 -6.79
C ILE A 98 8.20 9.79 -6.74
N PHE A 99 9.16 10.71 -6.68
CA PHE A 99 10.59 10.42 -6.80
C PHE A 99 11.33 10.84 -5.51
N PRO A 100 11.39 9.99 -4.47
CA PRO A 100 11.92 10.39 -3.16
C PRO A 100 13.44 10.70 -3.17
N TYR A 101 14.16 10.27 -4.21
CA TYR A 101 15.62 10.42 -4.34
C TYR A 101 16.06 11.16 -5.61
N GLY A 102 15.13 11.85 -6.28
CA GLY A 102 15.35 12.50 -7.57
C GLY A 102 15.09 11.60 -8.77
#